data_AF-A0A4S2V5I8-F1
#
_entry.id   AF-A0A4S2V5I8-F1
#
_cell.length_a   1.000
_cell.length_b   1.000
_cell.length_c   1.000
_cell.angle_alpha   90.00
_cell.angle_beta   90.00
_cell.angle_gamma   90.00
#
_symmetry.space_group_name_H-M   'P 1'
#
loop_
_entity.id
_entity.type
_entity.pdbx_description
1 polymer ?
#
loop_
_entity_poly.entity_id
_entity_poly.type
_entity_poly.pdbx_seq_one_letter_code
_entity_poly.pdbx_strand_id
1 'polypeptide(L)' 'MAALLVEITEQLTVTTADAPLAALRAAGILERITTRVGREAAGALAEDGVSAVTVAAGLGTTRSKALMLLLTAQNG' A
#
# COMPACT_ATOMS: atom_id res chain seq x y z
N MET A 1 6.30 -9.59 9.33
CA MET A 1 5.98 -8.88 8.07
C MET A 1 7.20 -8.73 7.16
N ALA A 2 8.34 -8.21 7.62
CA ALA A 2 9.53 -8.04 6.78
C ALA A 2 9.97 -9.34 6.06
N ALA A 3 9.99 -10.48 6.75
CA ALA A 3 10.34 -11.78 6.15
C ALA A 3 9.38 -12.20 5.01
N LEU A 4 8.08 -12.01 5.18
CA LEU A 4 7.08 -12.33 4.14
C LEU A 4 7.23 -11.41 2.91
N LEU A 5 7.57 -10.14 3.12
CA LEU A 5 7.81 -9.21 2.01
C LEU A 5 9.07 -9.58 1.23
N VAL A 6 10.12 -10.04 1.92
CA VAL A 6 11.34 -10.56 1.28
C VAL A 6 11.00 -11.79 0.43
N GLU A 7 10.29 -12.77 1.00
CA GLU A 7 9.89 -13.98 0.28
C GLU A 7 9.00 -13.68 -0.95
N ILE A 8 8.02 -12.78 -0.81
CA ILE A 8 7.18 -12.33 -1.94
C ILE A 8 8.03 -11.64 -3.01
N THR A 9 9.02 -10.83 -2.61
CA THR A 9 9.91 -10.14 -3.55
C THR A 9 10.74 -11.14 -4.34
N GLU A 10 11.34 -12.13 -3.67
CA GLU A 10 12.11 -13.19 -4.31
C GLU A 10 11.26 -14.02 -5.27
N GLN A 11 10.05 -14.42 -4.86
CA GLN A 11 9.11 -15.14 -5.72
C GLN A 11 8.68 -14.32 -6.95
N LEU A 12 8.45 -13.01 -6.79
CA LEU A 12 8.14 -12.12 -7.91
C LEU A 12 9.33 -11.96 -8.85
N THR A 13 10.56 -11.89 -8.33
CA THR A 13 11.77 -11.82 -9.16
C THR A 13 11.90 -13.08 -10.03
N VAL A 14 11.75 -14.27 -9.45
CA VAL A 14 11.75 -15.54 -10.20
C VAL A 14 10.60 -15.58 -11.21
N THR A 15 9.38 -15.23 -10.79
CA THR A 15 8.20 -15.23 -11.67
C THR A 15 8.34 -14.21 -12.81
N THR A 16 9.05 -13.10 -12.62
CA THR A 16 9.29 -12.11 -13.67
C THR A 16 10.22 -12.67 -14.75
N ALA A 17 11.21 -13.48 -14.36
CA ALA A 17 12.11 -14.14 -15.30
C ALA A 17 11.39 -15.24 -16.10
N ASP A 18 10.56 -16.04 -15.43
CA ASP A 18 9.96 -17.24 -16.04
C ASP A 18 8.59 -16.97 -16.70
N ALA A 19 7.82 -16.01 -16.18
CA ALA A 19 6.46 -15.71 -16.62
C ALA A 19 6.08 -14.22 -16.42
N PRO A 20 6.58 -13.29 -17.25
CA PRO A 20 6.40 -11.85 -17.08
C PRO A 20 4.94 -11.37 -16.95
N LEU A 21 4.01 -11.97 -17.69
CA LEU A 21 2.58 -11.63 -17.60
C LEU A 21 1.95 -12.08 -16.27
N ALA A 22 2.40 -13.21 -15.71
CA ALA A 22 1.95 -13.67 -14.41
C ALA A 22 2.48 -12.74 -13.30
N ALA A 23 3.74 -12.29 -13.42
CA ALA A 23 4.33 -11.31 -12.52
C ALA A 23 3.56 -9.97 -12.54
N LEU A 24 3.18 -9.47 -13.73
CA LEU A 24 2.39 -8.23 -13.82
C LEU A 24 0.99 -8.37 -13.19
N ARG A 25 0.34 -9.53 -13.36
CA ARG A 25 -0.94 -9.81 -12.69
C ARG A 25 -0.79 -9.87 -11.18
N ALA A 26 0.27 -10.50 -10.68
CA ALA A 26 0.58 -10.56 -9.26
C ALA A 26 0.84 -9.15 -8.69
N ALA A 27 1.61 -8.32 -9.39
CA ALA A 27 1.83 -6.93 -9.03
C ALA A 27 0.51 -6.13 -8.95
N GLY A 28 -0.38 -6.29 -9.93
CA GLY A 28 -1.70 -5.65 -9.90
C GLY A 28 -2.61 -6.12 -8.76
N ILE A 29 -2.50 -7.39 -8.33
CA ILE A 29 -3.20 -7.88 -7.14
C ILE A 29 -2.63 -7.24 -5.87
N LEU A 30 -1.30 -7.17 -5.74
CA LEU A 30 -0.63 -6.54 -4.61
C LEU A 30 -0.93 -5.05 -4.51
N GLU A 31 -1.01 -4.33 -5.63
CA GLU A 31 -1.42 -2.92 -5.66
C GLU A 31 -2.84 -2.72 -5.11
N ARG A 32 -3.78 -3.60 -5.49
CA ARG A 32 -5.16 -3.54 -4.95
C ARG A 32 -5.20 -3.79 -3.44
N ILE A 33 -4.45 -4.78 -2.95
CA ILE A 33 -4.37 -5.10 -1.52
C ILE A 33 -3.78 -3.92 -0.75
N THR A 34 -2.63 -3.41 -1.17
CA THR A 34 -1.94 -2.29 -0.51
C THR A 34 -2.76 -1.00 -0.55
N THR A 35 -3.48 -0.74 -1.64
CA THR A 35 -4.42 0.39 -1.74
C THR A 35 -5.56 0.27 -0.73
N ARG A 36 -6.16 -0.92 -0.60
CA ARG A 36 -7.25 -1.15 0.36
C ARG A 36 -6.77 -1.00 1.80
N VAL A 37 -5.68 -1.68 2.16
CA VAL A 37 -5.08 -1.59 3.51
C VAL A 37 -4.68 -0.15 3.84
N GLY A 38 -4.09 0.57 2.88
CA GLY A 38 -3.73 1.98 3.06
C GLY A 38 -4.94 2.89 3.29
N ARG A 39 -6.08 2.62 2.63
CA ARG A 39 -7.33 3.35 2.87
C ARG A 39 -7.91 3.04 4.25
N GLU A 40 -7.99 1.78 4.63
CA GLU A 40 -8.50 1.37 5.95
C GLU A 40 -7.65 1.96 7.08
N ALA A 41 -6.32 1.90 6.96
CA ALA A 41 -5.40 2.52 7.91
C ALA A 41 -5.55 4.05 7.94
N ALA A 42 -5.70 4.70 6.78
CA ALA A 42 -5.95 6.14 6.74
C ALA A 42 -7.29 6.52 7.37
N GLY A 43 -8.34 5.70 7.22
CA GLY A 43 -9.63 5.91 7.89
C GLY A 43 -9.51 5.87 9.41
N ALA A 44 -8.88 4.83 9.96
CA ALA A 44 -8.63 4.74 11.40
C ALA A 44 -7.82 5.94 11.91
N LEU A 45 -6.79 6.36 11.16
CA LEU A 45 -5.96 7.52 11.52
C LEU A 45 -6.72 8.86 11.39
N ALA A 46 -7.69 8.95 10.48
CA ALA A 46 -8.55 10.13 10.35
C ALA A 46 -9.50 10.27 11.55
N GLU A 47 -10.09 9.17 12.01
CA GLU A 47 -10.92 9.12 13.23
C GLU A 47 -10.11 9.56 14.47
N ASP A 48 -8.83 9.18 14.52
CA ASP A 48 -7.90 9.58 15.58
C ASP A 48 -7.34 11.02 15.43
N GLY A 49 -7.78 11.77 14.41
CA GLY A 49 -7.34 13.15 14.16
C GLY A 49 -5.86 13.28 13.75
N VAL A 50 -5.24 12.20 13.26
CA VAL A 50 -3.81 12.15 12.95
C VAL A 50 -3.50 12.96 11.69
N SER A 51 -2.47 13.80 11.76
CA SER A 51 -2.08 14.67 10.65
C SER A 51 -1.58 13.89 9.42
N ALA A 52 -1.83 14.43 8.23
CA ALA A 52 -1.32 13.86 6.96
C ALA A 52 0.21 13.69 6.91
N VAL A 53 0.96 14.46 7.71
CA VAL A 53 2.42 14.33 7.82
C VAL A 53 2.80 13.06 8.57
N THR A 54 2.13 12.79 9.69
CA THR A 54 2.32 11.56 10.48
C THR A 54 1.93 10.32 9.69
N VAL A 55 0.81 10.39 8.96
CA VAL A 55 0.38 9.30 8.07
C VAL A 55 1.39 9.06 6.94
N ALA A 56 1.91 10.13 6.32
CA ALA A 56 2.93 10.00 5.28
C ALA A 56 4.20 9.32 5.79
N ALA A 57 4.65 9.68 6.99
CA ALA A 57 5.81 9.06 7.62
C ALA A 57 5.56 7.58 7.95
N GLY A 58 4.41 7.25 8.54
CA GLY A 58 4.06 5.87 8.90
C GLY A 58 3.86 4.94 7.68
N LEU A 59 3.34 5.48 6.57
CA LEU A 59 3.11 4.72 5.34
C LEU A 59 4.30 4.77 4.36
N GLY A 60 5.38 5.47 4.70
CA GLY A 60 6.52 5.65 3.79
C GLY A 60 6.13 6.28 2.46
N THR A 61 5.23 7.27 2.49
CA THR A 61 4.68 7.91 1.28
C THR A 61 4.79 9.44 1.34
N THR A 62 4.33 10.13 0.29
CA THR A 62 4.35 11.60 0.26
C THR A 62 3.16 12.17 1.03
N ARG A 63 3.34 13.38 1.58
CA ARG A 63 2.25 14.13 2.25
C ARG A 63 1.02 14.27 1.34
N SER A 64 1.22 14.55 0.05
CA SER A 64 0.12 14.70 -0.91
C SER A 64 -0.68 13.41 -1.09
N LYS A 65 0.01 12.25 -1.13
CA LYS A 65 -0.65 10.95 -1.24
C LYS A 65 -1.37 10.57 0.07
N ALA A 66 -0.77 10.85 1.22
CA ALA A 66 -1.41 10.66 2.53
C ALA A 66 -2.67 11.55 2.70
N LEU A 67 -2.61 12.81 2.25
CA LEU A 67 -3.75 13.72 2.27
C LEU A 67 -4.90 13.19 1.39
N MET A 68 -4.60 12.71 0.18
CA MET A 68 -5.61 12.08 -0.68
C MET A 68 -6.26 10.88 0.00
N LEU A 69 -5.47 10.01 0.66
CA LEU A 69 -6.01 8.86 1.39
C LEU A 69 -6.96 9.29 2.51
N LEU A 70 -6.57 10.25 3.34
CA LEU A 70 -7.39 10.80 4.42
C LEU A 70 -8.70 11.42 3.90
N LEU A 71 -8.65 12.14 2.78
CA LEU A 71 -9.84 12.72 2.16
C LEU A 71 -10.77 11.63 1.58
N THR A 72 -10.21 10.60 0.93
CA THR A 72 -11.02 9.49 0.42
C THR A 72 -11.63 8.63 1.53
N ALA A 73 -11.00 8.56 2.69
CA ALA A 73 -11.51 7.83 3.84
C ALA A 73 -12.67 8.56 4.54
N GLN A 74 -12.70 9.89 4.53
CA GLN A 74 -13.80 10.69 5.08
C GLN A 74 -15.05 10.74 4.19
N ASN A 75 -14.93 10.32 2.92
CA ASN A 75 -16.01 10.34 1.92
C ASN A 75 -16.67 8.95 1.71
N GLY A 76 -16.28 7.94 2.48
CA GLY A 76 -16.84 6.58 2.44
C GLY A 76 -17.62 6.28 3.71
#